data_AF-A0A0P9Y6B6-F1
#
_entry.id   AF-A0A0P9Y6B6-F1
#
_cell.length_a   1.000
_cell.length_b   1.000
_cell.length_c   1.000
_cell.angle_alpha   90.00
_cell.angle_beta   90.00
_cell.angle_gamma   90.00
#
_symmetry.space_group_name_H-M   'P 1'
#
loop_
_entity.id
_entity.type
_entity.pdbx_description
1 polymer ?
#
loop_
_entity_poly.entity_id
_entity_poly.type
_entity_poly.pdbx_seq_one_letter_code
_entity_poly.pdbx_strand_id
1 'polypeptide(L)' 'MPGSEPDHWSTPFMSFNPQARDHAALITSDAQAVHIARELANHFKTESAVRDRERRLPHAELELFSQSGLWGISVPKAFG' A
#
# COMPACT_ATOMS: atom_id res chain seq x y z
N MET A 1 -52.45 -8.54 -25.28
CA MET A 1 -51.22 -8.54 -24.47
C MET A 1 -50.23 -7.55 -25.09
N PRO A 2 -50.04 -6.37 -24.48
CA PRO A 2 -48.81 -5.59 -24.64
C PRO A 2 -48.24 -5.25 -23.25
N GLY A 3 -47.01 -5.59 -22.86
CA GLY A 3 -45.79 -5.72 -23.65
C GLY A 3 -45.06 -4.37 -23.68
N SER A 4 -44.14 -4.19 -22.73
CA SER A 4 -42.98 -3.27 -22.78
C SER A 4 -43.12 -1.88 -22.13
N GLU A 5 -43.04 -1.84 -20.79
CA GLU A 5 -42.43 -0.71 -20.08
C GLU A 5 -40.92 -0.91 -20.05
N PRO A 6 -40.11 0.08 -20.46
CA PRO A 6 -38.67 -0.04 -20.33
C PRO A 6 -38.11 0.87 -19.21
N ASP A 7 -37.76 0.26 -18.08
CA ASP A 7 -37.00 0.90 -16.99
C ASP A 7 -35.52 1.04 -17.39
N HIS A 8 -35.17 2.14 -18.07
CA HIS A 8 -33.82 2.34 -18.62
C HIS A 8 -32.78 2.96 -17.68
N TRP A 9 -33.09 3.27 -16.41
CA TRP A 9 -32.16 4.05 -15.58
C TRP A 9 -31.20 3.22 -14.71
N SER A 10 -30.88 1.97 -15.07
CA SER A 10 -29.74 1.27 -14.45
C SER A 10 -28.42 1.96 -14.82
N THR A 11 -28.10 3.00 -14.08
CA THR A 11 -26.78 3.59 -13.96
C THR A 11 -25.83 2.48 -13.49
N PRO A 12 -24.73 2.19 -14.21
CA PRO A 12 -23.66 1.45 -13.60
C PRO A 12 -23.03 2.43 -12.61
N PHE A 13 -23.47 2.39 -11.35
CA PHE A 13 -22.64 2.90 -10.26
C PHE A 13 -21.34 2.11 -10.39
N MET A 14 -20.32 2.74 -10.98
CA MET A 14 -18.94 2.28 -10.90
C MET A 14 -18.73 1.89 -9.45
N SER A 15 -18.68 0.58 -9.19
CA SER A 15 -18.21 0.06 -7.92
C SER A 15 -16.75 0.48 -7.84
N PHE A 16 -16.51 1.66 -7.29
CA PHE A 16 -15.25 1.94 -6.64
C PHE A 16 -15.15 0.88 -5.56
N ASN A 17 -14.32 -0.14 -5.82
CA ASN A 17 -13.96 -1.15 -4.84
C ASN A 17 -12.69 -0.65 -4.13
N PRO A 18 -12.79 0.15 -3.05
CA PRO A 18 -11.62 0.61 -2.29
C PRO A 18 -10.89 -0.52 -1.54
N GLN A 19 -11.40 -1.75 -1.62
CA GLN A 19 -10.97 -2.93 -0.88
C GLN A 19 -9.73 -3.63 -1.47
N ALA A 20 -9.15 -3.10 -2.55
CA ALA A 20 -7.87 -3.59 -3.09
C ALA A 20 -6.74 -2.57 -2.86
N ARG A 21 -6.75 -1.86 -1.73
CA ARG A 21 -5.49 -1.34 -1.20
C ARG A 21 -4.81 -2.54 -0.57
N ASP A 22 -3.72 -3.02 -1.18
CA ASP A 22 -2.87 -4.05 -0.58
C ASP A 22 -2.67 -3.70 0.90
N HIS A 23 -3.25 -4.50 1.78
CA HIS A 23 -3.14 -4.27 3.21
C HIS A 23 -1.65 -4.36 3.56
N ALA A 24 -1.13 -3.31 4.21
CA ALA A 24 0.24 -3.33 4.70
C ALA A 24 0.46 -4.59 5.55
N ALA A 25 1.62 -5.24 5.36
CA ALA A 25 1.94 -6.47 6.06
C ALA A 25 1.86 -6.26 7.57
N LEU A 26 1.17 -7.17 8.27
CA LEU A 26 1.08 -7.09 9.72
C LEU A 26 2.38 -7.58 10.36
N ILE A 27 3.04 -6.70 11.10
CA ILE A 27 4.23 -7.05 11.88
C ILE A 27 3.78 -7.52 13.26
N THR A 28 4.10 -8.78 13.59
CA THR A 28 3.62 -9.44 14.81
C THR A 28 4.65 -9.43 15.95
N SER A 29 5.92 -9.16 15.63
CA SER A 29 7.03 -9.16 16.59
C SER A 29 8.13 -8.14 16.26
N ASP A 30 8.87 -7.74 17.28
CA ASP A 30 9.99 -6.80 17.17
C ASP A 30 11.11 -7.37 16.29
N ALA A 31 11.36 -8.68 16.39
CA ALA A 31 12.36 -9.37 15.57
C ALA A 31 11.98 -9.33 14.08
N GLN A 32 10.69 -9.50 13.77
CA GLN A 32 10.18 -9.38 12.40
C GLN A 32 10.33 -7.94 11.88
N ALA A 33 10.01 -6.94 12.70
CA ALA A 33 10.24 -5.52 12.35
C ALA A 33 11.71 -5.26 12.00
N VAL A 34 12.63 -5.65 12.87
CA VAL A 34 14.06 -5.42 12.66
C VAL A 34 14.57 -6.15 11.42
N HIS A 35 14.09 -7.37 11.16
CA HIS A 35 14.45 -8.12 9.97
C HIS A 35 13.99 -7.41 8.69
N ILE A 36 12.71 -7.03 8.60
CA ILE A 36 12.15 -6.32 7.44
C ILE A 36 12.88 -4.98 7.23
N ALA A 37 13.15 -4.25 8.30
CA ALA A 37 13.87 -2.98 8.23
C ALA A 37 15.29 -3.13 7.65
N ARG A 38 16.00 -4.21 8.00
CA ARG A 38 17.33 -4.50 7.45
C ARG A 38 17.27 -4.86 5.96
N GLU A 39 16.30 -5.67 5.55
CA GLU A 39 16.12 -6.03 4.14
C GLU A 39 15.81 -4.79 3.28
N LEU A 40 14.88 -3.93 3.72
CA LEU A 40 14.57 -2.69 3.02
C LEU A 40 15.76 -1.72 2.99
N ALA A 41 16.51 -1.60 4.10
CA ALA A 41 17.70 -0.76 4.14
C ALA A 41 18.75 -1.21 3.12
N ASN A 42 18.97 -2.53 2.99
CA ASN A 42 19.88 -3.08 1.98
C ASN A 42 19.39 -2.75 0.56
N HIS A 43 18.09 -2.90 0.30
CA HIS A 43 17.49 -2.58 -0.99
C HIS A 43 17.62 -1.09 -1.34
N PHE A 44 17.27 -0.20 -0.41
CA PHE A 44 17.27 1.25 -0.66
C PHE A 44 18.67 1.84 -0.79
N LYS A 45 19.67 1.21 -0.17
CA LYS A 45 21.07 1.65 -0.22
C LYS A 45 21.64 1.60 -1.64
N THR A 46 21.30 0.59 -2.42
CA THR A 46 21.85 0.36 -3.77
C THR A 46 21.69 1.57 -4.68
N GLU A 47 20.47 2.12 -4.74
CA GLU A 47 20.13 3.23 -5.65
C GLU A 47 20.20 4.61 -4.97
N SER A 48 20.58 4.68 -3.69
CA SER A 48 20.47 5.92 -2.91
C SER A 48 21.35 7.05 -3.45
N ALA A 49 22.59 6.74 -3.83
CA ALA A 49 23.53 7.76 -4.32
C ALA A 49 23.17 8.29 -5.71
N VAL A 50 22.56 7.46 -6.55
CA VAL A 50 22.08 7.86 -7.88
C VAL A 50 20.83 8.72 -7.74
N ARG A 51 19.86 8.27 -6.92
CA ARG A 51 18.62 8.99 -6.65
C ARG A 51 18.88 10.41 -6.14
N ASP A 52 19.80 10.55 -5.19
CA ASP A 52 20.18 11.84 -4.60
C ASP A 52 20.80 12.78 -5.66
N ARG A 53 21.75 12.26 -6.44
CA ARG A 53 22.41 13.00 -7.53
C ARG A 53 21.44 13.48 -8.59
N GLU A 54 20.51 12.63 -8.99
CA GLU A 54 19.52 12.92 -10.03
C GLU A 54 18.29 13.66 -9.51
N ARG A 55 18.20 13.91 -8.19
CA ARG A 55 17.02 14.48 -7.52
C ARG A 55 15.73 13.72 -7.85
N ARG A 56 15.82 12.40 -7.95
CA ARG A 56 14.67 11.52 -8.21
C ARG A 56 13.84 11.36 -6.94
N LEU A 57 12.53 11.55 -7.04
CA LEU A 57 11.61 11.29 -5.93
C LEU A 57 11.51 9.77 -5.64
N PRO A 58 11.60 9.33 -4.37
CA PRO A 58 11.67 7.91 -3.99
C PRO A 58 10.29 7.23 -3.94
N HIS A 59 9.44 7.41 -4.96
CA HIS A 59 8.08 6.86 -4.91
C HIS A 59 8.05 5.33 -4.75
N ALA A 60 8.87 4.60 -5.52
CA ALA A 60 8.90 3.14 -5.45
C ALA A 60 9.35 2.64 -4.06
N GLU A 61 10.35 3.29 -3.47
CA GLU A 61 10.85 2.97 -2.14
C GLU A 61 9.82 3.28 -1.05
N LEU A 62 9.07 4.38 -1.19
CA LEU A 62 7.97 4.75 -0.29
C LEU A 62 6.80 3.77 -0.38
N GLU A 63 6.44 3.31 -1.57
CA GLU A 63 5.40 2.30 -1.74
C GLU A 63 5.79 0.97 -1.07
N LEU A 64 7.03 0.52 -1.27
CA LEU A 64 7.54 -0.68 -0.59
C LEU A 64 7.55 -0.52 0.94
N PHE A 65 7.98 0.64 1.43
CA PHE A 65 7.98 0.92 2.86
C PHE A 65 6.54 1.00 3.42
N SER A 66 5.60 1.59 2.68
CA SER A 66 4.17 1.63 2.99
C SER A 66 3.58 0.23 3.16
N GLN A 67 3.87 -0.66 2.21
CA GLN A 67 3.39 -2.04 2.21
C GLN A 67 4.04 -2.92 3.29
N SER A 68 5.21 -2.54 3.82
CA SER A 68 5.94 -3.34 4.80
C SER A 68 5.31 -3.38 6.20
N GLY A 69 4.39 -2.46 6.51
CA GLY A 69 3.82 -2.30 7.85
C GLY A 69 4.71 -1.56 8.85
N LEU A 70 5.94 -1.19 8.48
CA LEU A 70 6.87 -0.51 9.39
C LEU A 70 6.41 0.89 9.82
N TRP A 71 5.57 1.59 9.03
CA TRP A 71 4.94 2.85 9.48
C TRP A 71 4.09 2.69 10.73
N GLY A 72 3.55 1.49 10.96
CA GLY A 72 2.69 1.17 12.09
C GLY A 72 3.45 0.79 13.36
N ILE A 73 4.79 0.71 13.36
CA ILE A 73 5.54 0.15 14.50
C ILE A 73 5.37 0.94 15.81
N SER A 74 5.06 2.23 15.73
CA SER A 74 4.77 3.07 16.90
C SER A 74 3.28 3.03 17.31
N VAL A 75 2.43 2.39 16.52
CA VAL A 75 0.99 2.28 16.79
C VAL A 75 0.76 1.11 17.76
N PRO A 76 0.06 1.32 18.89
CA PRO A 76 -0.28 0.24 19.79
C PRO A 76 -1.14 -0.82 19.11
N LYS A 77 -0.90 -2.10 19.42
CA LYS A 77 -1.65 -3.28 18.88
C LYS A 77 -3.17 -3.20 19.04
N ALA A 78 -3.66 -2.37 19.97
CA ALA A 78 -5.08 -2.14 20.18
C ALA A 78 -5.77 -1.38 19.02
N PHE A 79 -4.99 -0.71 18.17
CA PHE A 79 -5.48 0.11 17.06
C PHE A 79 -5.08 -0.44 15.69
N GLY A 80 -4.46 -1.62 15.65
CA GLY A 80 -3.95 -2.27 14.43
C GLY A 80 -3.01 -3.42 14.75
#